data_AF-A0A561TPK7-F1
#
_entry.id   AF-A0A561TPK7-F1
#
_cell.length_a   1.000
_cell.length_b   1.000
_cell.length_c   1.000
_cell.angle_alpha   90.00
_cell.angle_beta   90.00
_cell.angle_gamma   90.00
#
_symmetry.space_group_name_H-M   'P 1'
#
loop_
_entity.id
_entity.type
_entity.pdbx_description
1 polymer ?
#
loop_
_entity_poly.entity_id
_entity_poly.type
_entity_poly.pdbx_seq_one_letter_code
_entity_poly.pdbx_strand_id
1 'polypeptide(L)'
;MALTTRRRALTTLGAALAGSVALPTAQALAGEQRHRPRPLWRAHAHNDYEHPRPLLDALDHRFGSVEADIFLVGDQLLVAHDPEDLDPSRTLESLYLDPLAARVRAHHGSVHRGDRRPLQLLVDLKTEGASTYLELDRHLRRYRGLFTTYAHGRVLPGPVTVVVSGDRAARVPMEAQRVRRAFYDGRLADLGGPAPAAFIPLISDNWTLNFTWRGAGAFPDAERRKLRGIVDGAHARGQRVRFWATPDQPGPERDALWAELVAADVDHLNTDDLAGLESFLDSHRRA
;
A
#
# COMPACT_ATOMS: atom_id res chain seq x y z
N MET A 1 70.62 -31.24 28.10
CA MET A 1 71.29 -30.87 29.37
C MET A 1 71.99 -29.55 29.11
N ALA A 2 71.72 -28.41 29.73
CA ALA A 2 71.37 -28.15 31.12
C ALA A 2 70.23 -27.12 31.27
N LEU A 3 69.55 -27.24 32.41
CA LEU A 3 68.53 -26.31 32.94
C LEU A 3 69.21 -25.18 33.75
N THR A 4 68.37 -24.25 34.24
CA THR A 4 68.53 -23.34 35.40
C THR A 4 69.06 -21.92 35.08
N THR A 5 68.59 -20.79 35.66
CA THR A 5 67.47 -20.47 36.57
C THR A 5 67.27 -18.93 36.69
N ARG A 6 66.01 -18.51 36.86
CA ARG A 6 65.42 -17.51 37.78
C ARG A 6 66.24 -16.31 38.37
N ARG A 7 65.54 -15.15 38.29
CA ARG A 7 65.11 -14.19 39.36
C ARG A 7 65.85 -12.85 39.57
N ARG A 8 65.02 -11.78 39.47
CA ARG A 8 64.90 -10.57 40.36
C ARG A 8 66.08 -9.57 40.33
N ALA A 9 65.93 -8.26 40.46
CA ALA A 9 64.79 -7.34 40.62
C ALA A 9 65.26 -5.90 40.31
N LEU A 10 64.29 -5.06 39.92
CA LEU A 10 64.13 -3.60 40.08
C LEU A 10 65.35 -2.74 40.44
N THR A 11 65.57 -1.69 39.65
CA THR A 11 65.52 -0.31 40.19
C THR A 11 65.20 0.70 39.11
N THR A 12 64.32 1.62 39.50
CA THR A 12 63.64 2.67 38.76
C THR A 12 64.48 3.93 38.56
N LEU A 13 64.38 4.55 37.40
CA LEU A 13 64.43 6.00 37.16
C LEU A 13 63.70 6.19 35.81
N GLY A 14 62.60 6.92 35.66
CA GLY A 14 62.26 8.20 36.28
C GLY A 14 62.47 9.31 35.25
N ALA A 15 61.68 9.33 34.16
CA ALA A 15 61.54 10.49 33.30
C ALA A 15 60.15 10.47 32.62
N ALA A 16 59.22 11.23 33.18
CA ALA A 16 57.94 11.51 32.56
C ALA A 16 58.15 12.51 31.43
N LEU A 17 58.00 12.06 30.18
CA LEU A 17 57.80 12.92 29.03
C LEU A 17 56.31 12.83 28.66
N ALA A 18 55.57 13.88 29.02
CA ALA A 18 54.21 14.10 28.56
C ALA A 18 54.23 14.39 27.05
N GLY A 19 54.23 13.33 26.24
CA GLY A 19 53.98 13.40 24.82
C GLY A 19 52.48 13.49 24.57
N SER A 20 52.00 14.67 24.20
CA SER A 20 50.64 14.85 23.68
C SER A 20 50.52 14.12 22.34
N VAL A 21 50.02 12.88 22.38
CA VAL A 21 49.60 12.15 21.18
C VAL A 21 48.32 12.80 20.69
N ALA A 22 48.43 13.64 19.65
CA ALA A 22 47.29 14.08 18.87
C ALA A 22 46.76 12.87 18.11
N LEU A 23 45.74 12.22 18.67
CA LEU A 23 44.95 11.22 17.95
C LEU A 23 44.29 11.92 16.75
N PRO A 24 44.42 11.41 15.51
CA PRO A 24 43.64 11.94 14.42
C PRO A 24 42.18 11.72 14.78
N THR A 25 41.45 12.82 14.98
CA THR A 25 40.00 12.80 15.09
C THR A 25 39.48 12.26 13.77
N ALA A 26 39.21 10.95 13.72
CA ALA A 26 38.34 10.39 12.72
C ALA A 26 36.99 11.08 12.93
N GLN A 27 36.76 12.14 12.16
CA GLN A 27 35.43 12.65 11.93
C GLN A 27 34.70 11.50 11.24
N ALA A 28 34.03 10.68 12.04
CA ALA A 28 32.94 9.87 11.56
C ALA A 28 32.00 10.89 10.90
N LEU A 29 32.04 10.94 9.57
CA LEU A 29 30.96 11.51 8.79
C LEU A 29 29.73 10.78 9.30
N ALA A 30 28.99 11.43 10.20
CA ALA A 30 27.66 11.05 10.55
C ALA A 30 26.93 11.12 9.22
N GLY A 31 26.89 9.97 8.53
CA GLY A 31 26.12 9.83 7.32
C GLY A 31 24.75 10.30 7.71
N GLU A 32 24.30 11.38 7.07
CA GLU A 32 22.93 11.83 7.19
C GLU A 32 22.10 10.56 7.11
N GLN A 33 21.49 10.16 8.23
CA GLN A 33 20.33 9.33 8.17
C GLN A 33 19.32 10.22 7.46
N ARG A 34 19.37 10.25 6.13
CA ARG A 34 18.33 10.82 5.29
C ARG A 34 17.08 10.16 5.80
N HIS A 35 16.31 10.90 6.59
CA HIS A 35 15.09 10.42 7.18
C HIS A 35 14.21 10.10 5.99
N ARG A 36 14.18 8.82 5.59
CA ARG A 36 13.45 8.42 4.40
C ARG A 36 11.99 8.75 4.70
N PRO A 37 11.34 9.58 3.87
CA PRO A 37 10.01 10.01 4.18
C PRO A 37 9.10 8.79 4.30
N ARG A 38 8.27 8.75 5.35
CA ARG A 38 7.44 7.58 5.65
C ARG A 38 6.41 7.35 4.53
N PRO A 39 6.02 6.09 4.27
CA PRO A 39 4.95 5.78 3.34
C PRO A 39 3.67 6.55 3.62
N LEU A 40 2.96 6.93 2.56
CA LEU A 40 1.66 7.59 2.59
C LEU A 40 0.58 6.52 2.53
N TRP A 41 0.34 5.86 3.67
CA TRP A 41 -0.58 4.72 3.75
C TRP A 41 -2.04 5.02 3.42
N ARG A 42 -2.44 6.30 3.39
CA ARG A 42 -3.76 6.72 2.94
C ARG A 42 -3.83 7.04 1.45
N ALA A 43 -2.71 7.13 0.76
CA ALA A 43 -2.70 7.50 -0.64
C ALA A 43 -2.99 6.29 -1.52
N HIS A 44 -3.97 6.45 -2.41
CA HIS A 44 -4.34 5.46 -3.40
C HIS A 44 -4.23 6.05 -4.80
N ALA A 45 -3.32 5.49 -5.60
CA ALA A 45 -3.16 5.83 -7.00
C ALA A 45 -4.29 5.14 -7.78
N HIS A 46 -5.30 5.93 -8.11
CA HIS A 46 -6.39 5.55 -8.99
C HIS A 46 -5.88 5.55 -10.42
N ASN A 47 -6.39 4.63 -11.24
CA ASN A 47 -5.94 4.46 -12.63
C ASN A 47 -4.41 4.43 -12.77
N ASP A 48 -3.69 3.81 -11.83
CA ASP A 48 -2.22 3.88 -11.75
C ASP A 48 -1.52 3.41 -13.04
N TYR A 49 -2.19 2.54 -13.80
CA TYR A 49 -1.72 2.03 -15.09
C TYR A 49 -1.70 3.09 -16.20
N GLU A 50 -2.37 4.23 -16.04
CA GLU A 50 -2.33 5.35 -16.98
C GLU A 50 -1.08 6.23 -16.79
N HIS A 51 -0.35 6.07 -15.68
CA HIS A 51 0.90 6.80 -15.47
C HIS A 51 2.03 6.30 -16.38
N PRO A 52 3.04 7.16 -16.67
CA PRO A 52 4.17 6.79 -17.52
C PRO A 52 4.94 5.56 -17.05
N ARG A 53 5.09 5.37 -15.73
CA ARG A 53 5.67 4.17 -15.13
C ARG A 53 4.68 3.57 -14.12
N PRO A 54 3.75 2.72 -14.57
CA PRO A 54 2.80 2.04 -13.67
C PRO A 54 3.52 1.40 -12.49
N LEU A 55 2.87 1.43 -11.33
CA LEU A 55 3.39 1.10 -10.00
C LEU A 55 4.53 2.00 -9.51
N LEU A 56 5.55 2.26 -10.34
CA LEU A 56 6.79 2.88 -9.92
C LEU A 56 6.59 4.35 -9.56
N ASP A 57 5.79 5.10 -10.34
CA ASP A 57 5.50 6.50 -10.04
C ASP A 57 4.78 6.64 -8.69
N ALA A 58 3.73 5.86 -8.43
CA ALA A 58 3.05 5.86 -7.14
C ALA A 58 3.97 5.45 -5.97
N LEU A 59 4.87 4.47 -6.18
CA LEU A 59 5.85 4.08 -5.17
C LEU A 59 6.92 5.14 -4.91
N ASP A 60 7.32 5.91 -5.93
CA ASP A 60 8.24 7.05 -5.79
C ASP A 60 7.56 8.19 -4.99
N HIS A 61 6.25 8.37 -5.15
CA HIS A 61 5.39 9.21 -4.30
C HIS A 61 5.03 8.56 -2.96
N ARG A 62 5.58 7.38 -2.65
CA ARG A 62 5.45 6.66 -1.37
C ARG A 62 4.05 6.11 -1.07
N PHE A 63 3.20 5.94 -2.07
CA PHE A 63 1.81 5.54 -1.89
C PHE A 63 1.68 4.14 -1.28
N GLY A 64 0.64 3.95 -0.48
CA GLY A 64 0.32 2.68 0.18
C GLY A 64 -0.63 1.78 -0.61
N SER A 65 -1.23 2.29 -1.68
CA SER A 65 -2.25 1.59 -2.46
C SER A 65 -2.19 2.02 -3.93
N VAL A 66 -2.38 1.08 -4.86
CA VAL A 66 -2.46 1.32 -6.31
C VAL A 66 -3.61 0.50 -6.90
N GLU A 67 -4.15 0.91 -8.04
CA GLU A 67 -5.22 0.23 -8.78
C GLU A 67 -4.75 -0.28 -10.15
N ALA A 68 -5.23 -1.46 -10.53
CA ALA A 68 -5.06 -2.02 -11.86
C ALA A 68 -6.41 -2.51 -12.42
N ASP A 69 -6.85 -1.91 -13.52
CA ASP A 69 -8.00 -2.37 -14.30
C ASP A 69 -7.55 -3.53 -15.19
N ILE A 70 -8.19 -4.70 -15.07
CA ILE A 70 -7.78 -5.90 -15.83
C ILE A 70 -8.89 -6.50 -16.69
N PHE A 71 -8.47 -6.94 -17.88
CA PHE A 71 -9.27 -7.71 -18.82
C PHE A 71 -8.70 -9.12 -18.98
N LEU A 72 -9.57 -10.13 -18.92
CA LEU A 72 -9.22 -11.49 -19.30
C LEU A 72 -9.26 -11.64 -20.83
N VAL A 73 -8.10 -11.91 -21.44
CA VAL A 73 -7.97 -12.21 -22.87
C VAL A 73 -7.24 -13.54 -23.04
N GLY A 74 -7.98 -14.59 -23.37
CA GLY A 74 -7.43 -15.95 -23.37
C GLY A 74 -7.06 -16.38 -21.95
N ASP A 75 -5.77 -16.61 -21.69
CA ASP A 75 -5.19 -16.91 -20.37
C ASP A 75 -4.35 -15.74 -19.81
N GLN A 76 -4.34 -14.59 -20.50
CA GLN A 76 -3.63 -13.39 -20.09
C GLN A 76 -4.56 -12.42 -19.34
N LEU A 77 -3.97 -11.68 -18.40
CA LEU A 77 -4.62 -10.59 -17.68
C LEU A 77 -3.98 -9.28 -18.16
N LEU A 78 -4.63 -8.65 -19.13
CA LEU A 78 -4.16 -7.40 -19.73
C LEU A 78 -4.65 -6.21 -18.91
N VAL A 79 -3.86 -5.14 -18.85
CA VAL A 79 -4.16 -3.94 -18.06
C VAL A 79 -4.49 -2.78 -18.99
N ALA A 80 -5.72 -2.28 -18.90
CA ALA A 80 -6.23 -1.14 -19.66
C ALA A 80 -7.48 -0.59 -18.98
N HIS A 81 -7.88 0.66 -19.30
CA HIS A 81 -9.17 1.18 -18.88
C HIS A 81 -10.30 0.65 -19.79
N ASP A 82 -10.10 0.79 -21.11
CA ASP A 82 -11.06 0.40 -22.13
C ASP A 82 -10.50 -0.75 -23.01
N PRO A 83 -11.38 -1.59 -23.60
CA PRO A 83 -10.96 -2.71 -24.47
C PRO A 83 -10.10 -2.30 -25.68
N GLU A 84 -10.32 -1.11 -26.23
CA GLU A 84 -9.57 -0.56 -27.36
C GLU A 84 -8.09 -0.28 -27.04
N ASP A 85 -7.75 -0.08 -25.77
CA ASP A 85 -6.39 0.21 -25.31
C ASP A 85 -5.59 -1.05 -24.94
N LEU A 86 -6.16 -2.24 -25.18
CA LEU A 86 -5.52 -3.51 -24.85
C LEU A 86 -4.23 -3.73 -25.65
N ASP A 87 -3.12 -3.75 -24.94
CA ASP A 87 -1.79 -4.07 -25.45
C ASP A 87 -1.32 -5.42 -24.88
N PRO A 88 -1.03 -6.44 -25.72
CA PRO A 88 -0.55 -7.74 -25.26
C PRO A 88 0.76 -7.70 -24.44
N SER A 89 1.53 -6.61 -24.53
CA SER A 89 2.74 -6.39 -23.74
C SER A 89 2.48 -5.83 -22.34
N ARG A 90 1.27 -5.27 -22.11
CA ARG A 90 0.86 -4.65 -20.85
C ARG A 90 0.03 -5.61 -20.02
N THR A 91 0.68 -6.61 -19.44
CA THR A 91 0.04 -7.59 -18.55
C THR A 91 0.13 -7.18 -17.08
N LEU A 92 -0.77 -7.71 -16.25
CA LEU A 92 -0.74 -7.54 -14.79
C LEU A 92 0.62 -7.95 -14.20
N GLU A 93 1.22 -9.03 -14.72
CA GLU A 93 2.55 -9.47 -14.28
C GLU A 93 3.64 -8.46 -14.61
N SER A 94 3.67 -8.00 -15.87
CA SER A 94 4.72 -7.10 -16.36
C SER A 94 4.70 -5.74 -15.65
N LEU A 95 3.50 -5.20 -15.40
CA LEU A 95 3.33 -3.87 -14.80
C LEU A 95 3.35 -3.90 -13.28
N TYR A 96 2.83 -4.96 -12.64
CA TYR A 96 2.65 -4.99 -11.19
C TYR A 96 3.36 -6.15 -10.50
N LEU A 97 3.10 -7.41 -10.88
CA LEU A 97 3.51 -8.55 -10.05
C LEU A 97 5.02 -8.80 -10.07
N ASP A 98 5.65 -8.76 -11.25
CA ASP A 98 7.10 -8.94 -11.40
C ASP A 98 7.89 -7.79 -10.74
N PRO A 99 7.55 -6.51 -10.98
CA PRO A 99 8.19 -5.39 -10.29
C PRO A 99 8.00 -5.43 -8.76
N LEU A 100 6.81 -5.79 -8.26
CA LEU A 100 6.57 -5.95 -6.82
C LEU A 100 7.42 -7.07 -6.23
N ALA A 101 7.48 -8.23 -6.88
CA ALA A 101 8.28 -9.36 -6.43
C ALA A 101 9.79 -9.01 -6.36
N ALA A 102 10.30 -8.31 -7.40
CA ALA A 102 11.67 -7.84 -7.44
C ALA A 102 11.96 -6.83 -6.33
N ARG A 103 11.08 -5.84 -6.14
CA ARG A 103 11.21 -4.81 -5.11
C ARG A 103 11.18 -5.40 -3.70
N VAL A 104 10.22 -6.28 -3.41
CA VAL A 104 10.09 -6.96 -2.11
C VAL A 104 11.36 -7.75 -1.78
N ARG A 105 11.94 -8.44 -2.77
CA ARG A 105 13.21 -9.15 -2.59
C ARG A 105 14.36 -8.20 -2.26
N ALA A 106 14.48 -7.10 -2.99
CA ALA A 106 15.49 -6.07 -2.75
C ALA A 106 15.32 -5.36 -1.39
N HIS A 107 14.08 -5.28 -0.89
CA HIS A 107 13.73 -4.62 0.37
C HIS A 107 13.49 -5.61 1.52
N HIS A 108 14.02 -6.84 1.43
CA HIS A 108 14.00 -7.85 2.49
C HIS A 108 12.58 -8.17 3.03
N GLY A 109 11.61 -8.32 2.12
CA GLY A 109 10.25 -8.74 2.46
C GLY A 109 9.27 -7.58 2.70
N SER A 110 9.58 -6.37 2.23
CA SER A 110 8.69 -5.20 2.32
C SER A 110 8.61 -4.46 0.98
N VAL A 111 7.46 -3.87 0.63
CA VAL A 111 7.39 -2.99 -0.55
C VAL A 111 8.10 -1.68 -0.26
N HIS A 112 7.78 -1.06 0.88
CA HIS A 112 8.46 0.12 1.39
C HIS A 112 9.54 -0.30 2.37
N ARG A 113 10.81 -0.04 2.05
CA ARG A 113 11.95 -0.56 2.82
C ARG A 113 11.85 -0.20 4.29
N GLY A 114 11.84 -1.22 5.15
CA GLY A 114 11.80 -1.05 6.61
C GLY A 114 10.39 -0.88 7.19
N ASP A 115 9.35 -0.87 6.35
CA ASP A 115 7.95 -0.88 6.78
C ASP A 115 7.29 -2.20 6.35
N ARG A 116 6.79 -2.97 7.32
CA ARG A 116 6.19 -4.29 7.07
C ARG A 116 4.70 -4.22 6.72
N ARG A 117 4.09 -3.04 6.73
CA ARG A 117 2.69 -2.89 6.32
C ARG A 117 2.56 -3.23 4.82
N PRO A 118 1.56 -4.04 4.44
CA PRO A 118 1.39 -4.42 3.04
C PRO A 118 0.98 -3.24 2.17
N LEU A 119 1.54 -3.17 0.96
CA LEU A 119 0.94 -2.38 -0.12
C LEU A 119 -0.41 -3.01 -0.50
N GLN A 120 -1.43 -2.20 -0.74
CA GLN A 120 -2.65 -2.66 -1.38
C GLN A 120 -2.50 -2.60 -2.91
N LEU A 121 -2.77 -3.72 -3.58
CA LEU A 121 -3.00 -3.76 -5.02
C LEU A 121 -4.50 -4.00 -5.22
N LEU A 122 -5.24 -2.95 -5.55
CA LEU A 122 -6.64 -3.07 -5.93
C LEU A 122 -6.69 -3.52 -7.40
N VAL A 123 -7.43 -4.59 -7.68
CA VAL A 123 -7.57 -5.16 -9.02
C VAL A 123 -9.03 -5.08 -9.41
N ASP A 124 -9.37 -4.21 -10.36
CA ASP A 124 -10.75 -4.03 -10.84
C ASP A 124 -10.98 -4.90 -12.08
N LEU A 125 -11.94 -5.82 -12.01
CA LEU A 125 -12.21 -6.76 -13.09
C LEU A 125 -13.17 -6.12 -14.11
N LYS A 126 -12.68 -5.89 -15.34
CA LYS A 126 -13.45 -5.29 -16.45
C LYS A 126 -14.12 -6.31 -17.37
N THR A 127 -13.78 -7.59 -17.21
CA THR A 127 -14.47 -8.74 -17.83
C THR A 127 -15.31 -9.49 -16.80
N GLU A 128 -16.05 -10.52 -17.23
CA GLU A 128 -16.89 -11.33 -16.34
C GLU A 128 -16.12 -11.81 -15.10
N GLY A 129 -16.65 -11.52 -13.91
CA GLY A 129 -15.87 -11.55 -12.68
C GLY A 129 -15.47 -12.94 -12.23
N ALA A 130 -16.30 -13.97 -12.44
CA ALA A 130 -15.99 -15.31 -11.97
C ALA A 130 -14.80 -15.93 -12.72
N SER A 131 -14.84 -15.91 -14.05
CA SER A 131 -13.77 -16.42 -14.92
C SER A 131 -12.48 -15.60 -14.77
N THR A 132 -12.58 -14.27 -14.77
CA THR A 132 -11.43 -13.37 -14.60
C THR A 132 -10.76 -13.58 -13.24
N TYR A 133 -11.53 -13.71 -12.16
CA TYR A 133 -10.98 -13.99 -10.84
C TYR A 133 -10.26 -15.35 -10.77
N LEU A 134 -10.82 -16.40 -11.39
CA LEU A 134 -10.20 -17.72 -11.38
C LEU A 134 -8.84 -17.70 -12.09
N GLU A 135 -8.72 -16.95 -13.19
CA GLU A 135 -7.43 -16.76 -13.86
C GLU A 135 -6.49 -15.88 -13.01
N LEU A 136 -6.99 -14.80 -12.40
CA LEU A 136 -6.21 -14.02 -11.43
C LEU A 136 -5.61 -14.89 -10.31
N ASP A 137 -6.38 -15.77 -9.67
CA ASP A 137 -5.85 -16.66 -8.63
C ASP A 137 -4.77 -17.62 -9.17
N ARG A 138 -4.88 -18.09 -10.42
CA ARG A 138 -3.82 -18.90 -11.07
C ARG A 138 -2.53 -18.10 -11.24
N HIS A 139 -2.64 -16.84 -11.63
CA HIS A 139 -1.50 -15.93 -11.76
C HIS A 139 -0.85 -15.64 -10.40
N LEU A 140 -1.65 -15.28 -9.39
CA LEU A 140 -1.15 -14.99 -8.03
C LEU A 140 -0.45 -16.21 -7.39
N ARG A 141 -0.86 -17.44 -7.71
CA ARG A 141 -0.22 -18.69 -7.21
C ARG A 141 1.26 -18.81 -7.57
N ARG A 142 1.71 -18.17 -8.66
CA ARG A 142 3.09 -18.25 -9.13
C ARG A 142 4.06 -17.45 -8.25
N TYR A 143 3.58 -16.45 -7.52
CA TYR A 143 4.39 -15.56 -6.68
C TYR A 143 4.37 -15.95 -5.19
N ARG A 144 5.10 -17.02 -4.85
CA ARG A 144 5.16 -17.52 -3.47
C ARG A 144 5.73 -16.46 -2.51
N GLY A 145 5.01 -16.21 -1.41
CA GLY A 145 5.44 -15.28 -0.35
C GLY A 145 5.20 -13.79 -0.65
N LEU A 146 4.64 -13.45 -1.81
CA LEU A 146 4.36 -12.05 -2.17
C LEU A 146 3.06 -11.53 -1.54
N PHE A 147 2.05 -12.38 -1.43
CA PHE A 147 0.69 -11.94 -1.07
C PHE A 147 0.29 -12.29 0.36
N THR A 148 -0.42 -11.37 1.00
CA THR A 148 -1.30 -11.68 2.12
C THR A 148 -2.25 -12.79 1.69
N THR A 149 -2.32 -13.85 2.48
CA THR A 149 -3.02 -15.08 2.11
C THR A 149 -4.04 -15.43 3.17
N TYR A 150 -5.28 -15.67 2.76
CA TYR A 150 -6.25 -16.36 3.60
C TYR A 150 -6.04 -17.88 3.45
N ALA A 151 -5.94 -18.59 4.57
CA ALA A 151 -5.84 -20.04 4.59
C ALA A 151 -6.57 -20.60 5.81
N HIS A 152 -7.59 -21.41 5.58
CA HIS A 152 -8.30 -22.19 6.61
C HIS A 152 -8.74 -21.36 7.83
N GLY A 153 -9.40 -20.22 7.59
CA GLY A 153 -9.91 -19.35 8.65
C GLY A 153 -8.91 -18.32 9.19
N ARG A 154 -7.69 -18.26 8.65
CA ARG A 154 -6.65 -17.34 9.11
C ARG A 154 -6.15 -16.46 7.97
N VAL A 155 -5.89 -15.19 8.28
CA VAL A 155 -5.18 -14.27 7.39
C VAL A 155 -3.70 -14.29 7.76
N LEU A 156 -2.83 -14.58 6.80
CA LEU A 156 -1.38 -14.62 6.91
C LEU A 156 -0.82 -13.39 6.16
N PRO A 157 -0.28 -12.38 6.87
CA PRO A 157 0.23 -11.17 6.24
C PRO A 157 1.37 -11.46 5.25
N GLY A 158 1.30 -10.82 4.08
CA GLY A 158 2.40 -10.74 3.12
C GLY A 158 2.75 -9.28 2.84
N PRO A 159 3.74 -9.02 1.98
CA PRO A 159 4.14 -7.65 1.62
C PRO A 159 3.15 -6.92 0.71
N VAL A 160 2.25 -7.66 0.03
CA VAL A 160 1.19 -7.10 -0.83
C VAL A 160 -0.15 -7.71 -0.46
N THR A 161 -1.19 -6.91 -0.33
CA THR A 161 -2.58 -7.38 -0.18
C THR A 161 -3.34 -7.06 -1.46
N VAL A 162 -3.65 -8.08 -2.25
CA VAL A 162 -4.52 -7.92 -3.43
C VAL A 162 -5.97 -7.79 -2.96
N VAL A 163 -6.73 -6.83 -3.48
CA VAL A 163 -8.17 -6.65 -3.20
C VAL A 163 -8.90 -6.57 -4.54
N VAL A 164 -9.92 -7.40 -4.77
CA VAL A 164 -10.65 -7.50 -6.03
C VAL A 164 -11.89 -6.61 -5.99
N SER A 165 -11.99 -5.71 -6.97
CA SER A 165 -13.12 -4.83 -7.27
C SER A 165 -13.71 -5.20 -8.65
N GLY A 166 -14.52 -4.33 -9.23
CA GLY A 166 -15.17 -4.53 -10.53
C GLY A 166 -16.36 -5.47 -10.45
N ASP A 167 -16.46 -6.36 -11.44
CA ASP A 167 -17.57 -7.28 -11.60
C ASP A 167 -17.84 -8.14 -10.36
N ARG A 168 -19.11 -8.19 -9.93
CA ARG A 168 -19.50 -8.79 -8.65
C ARG A 168 -19.55 -10.33 -8.69
N ALA A 169 -19.58 -10.95 -9.87
CA ALA A 169 -19.59 -12.41 -10.02
C ALA A 169 -18.31 -13.06 -9.47
N ALA A 170 -17.22 -12.30 -9.32
CA ALA A 170 -15.99 -12.73 -8.65
C ALA A 170 -16.21 -13.23 -7.22
N ARG A 171 -17.25 -12.74 -6.52
CA ARG A 171 -17.54 -13.10 -5.13
C ARG A 171 -17.70 -14.61 -4.94
N VAL A 172 -18.45 -15.26 -5.82
CA VAL A 172 -18.84 -16.67 -5.70
C VAL A 172 -17.61 -17.61 -5.68
N PRO A 173 -16.71 -17.59 -6.67
CA PRO A 173 -15.50 -18.42 -6.60
C PRO A 173 -14.56 -18.01 -5.47
N MET A 174 -14.54 -16.72 -5.06
CA MET A 174 -13.72 -16.26 -3.94
C MET A 174 -14.18 -16.84 -2.59
N GLU A 175 -15.49 -16.85 -2.31
CA GLU A 175 -16.05 -17.38 -1.06
C GLU A 175 -15.84 -18.90 -0.93
N ALA A 176 -15.83 -19.63 -2.05
CA ALA A 176 -15.61 -21.07 -2.09
C ALA A 176 -14.17 -21.49 -1.76
N GLN A 177 -13.20 -20.56 -1.79
CA GLN A 177 -11.79 -20.88 -1.62
C GLN A 177 -11.38 -21.02 -0.15
N ARG A 178 -10.89 -22.21 0.21
CA ARG A 178 -10.24 -22.47 1.51
C ARG A 178 -8.86 -21.83 1.65
N VAL A 179 -8.20 -21.54 0.53
CA VAL A 179 -6.92 -20.84 0.43
C VAL A 179 -7.00 -19.84 -0.71
N ARG A 180 -6.73 -18.57 -0.42
CA ARG A 180 -6.91 -17.44 -1.35
C ARG A 180 -5.83 -16.38 -1.15
N ARG A 181 -5.36 -15.78 -2.26
CA ARG A 181 -4.27 -14.76 -2.29
C ARG A 181 -4.75 -13.34 -2.58
N ALA A 182 -6.05 -13.19 -2.81
CA ALA A 182 -6.71 -11.90 -2.97
C ALA A 182 -7.64 -11.65 -1.79
N PHE A 183 -8.23 -10.47 -1.72
CA PHE A 183 -9.27 -10.02 -0.81
C PHE A 183 -10.43 -9.42 -1.60
N TYR A 184 -11.59 -9.15 -1.01
CA TYR A 184 -12.76 -8.67 -1.76
C TYR A 184 -13.06 -7.23 -1.37
N ASP A 185 -13.34 -6.39 -2.36
CA ASP A 185 -13.82 -5.03 -2.17
C ASP A 185 -15.35 -5.05 -2.04
N GLY A 186 -15.85 -4.77 -0.84
CA GLY A 186 -17.28 -4.68 -0.56
C GLY A 186 -17.88 -3.37 -1.04
N ARG A 187 -19.20 -3.27 -0.97
CA ARG A 187 -19.95 -2.01 -1.15
C ARG A 187 -20.59 -1.58 0.17
N LEU A 188 -21.16 -0.39 0.26
CA LEU A 188 -21.84 0.02 1.50
C LEU A 188 -23.01 -0.90 1.87
N ALA A 189 -23.60 -1.60 0.91
CA ALA A 189 -24.59 -2.64 1.17
C ALA A 189 -24.03 -3.86 1.95
N ASP A 190 -22.71 -4.09 1.92
CA ASP A 190 -22.03 -5.11 2.72
C ASP A 190 -21.72 -4.63 4.15
N LEU A 191 -21.84 -3.33 4.43
CA LEU A 191 -21.52 -2.76 5.73
C LEU A 191 -22.47 -3.31 6.80
N GLY A 192 -21.90 -3.87 7.88
CA GLY A 192 -22.68 -4.53 8.93
C GLY A 192 -23.23 -5.92 8.54
N GLY A 193 -22.96 -6.38 7.32
CA GLY A 193 -23.36 -7.70 6.83
C GLY A 193 -22.60 -8.87 7.48
N PRO A 194 -22.90 -10.11 7.10
CA PRO A 194 -22.29 -11.30 7.70
C PRO A 194 -20.84 -11.53 7.26
N ALA A 195 -20.40 -10.93 6.16
CA ALA A 195 -19.05 -11.13 5.65
C ALA A 195 -17.99 -10.50 6.58
N PRO A 196 -16.95 -11.25 6.99
CA PRO A 196 -15.91 -10.75 7.88
C PRO A 196 -14.85 -9.95 7.13
N ALA A 197 -14.05 -9.15 7.84
CA ALA A 197 -12.89 -8.45 7.28
C ALA A 197 -11.85 -9.40 6.66
N ALA A 198 -11.79 -10.66 7.12
CA ALA A 198 -10.95 -11.69 6.52
C ALA A 198 -11.35 -12.03 5.06
N PHE A 199 -12.57 -11.71 4.66
CA PHE A 199 -13.04 -11.81 3.28
C PHE A 199 -13.09 -10.43 2.61
N ILE A 200 -13.74 -9.47 3.27
CA ILE A 200 -13.99 -8.08 2.83
C ILE A 200 -13.23 -7.08 3.70
N PRO A 201 -11.91 -6.90 3.54
CA PRO A 201 -11.13 -5.96 4.36
C PRO A 201 -11.28 -4.50 3.91
N LEU A 202 -11.99 -4.25 2.80
CA LEU A 202 -12.22 -2.92 2.23
C LEU A 202 -13.70 -2.80 1.87
N ILE A 203 -14.30 -1.67 2.25
CA ILE A 203 -15.61 -1.22 1.80
C ILE A 203 -15.38 0.01 0.93
N SER A 204 -15.75 -0.08 -0.34
CA SER A 204 -15.64 1.04 -1.27
C SER A 204 -16.99 1.38 -1.87
N ASP A 205 -17.21 2.66 -2.19
CA ASP A 205 -18.42 3.05 -2.92
C ASP A 205 -18.21 4.34 -3.71
N ASN A 206 -19.14 4.59 -4.62
CA ASN A 206 -19.18 5.83 -5.38
C ASN A 206 -19.61 6.98 -4.46
N TRP A 207 -18.77 8.02 -4.37
CA TRP A 207 -19.05 9.22 -3.59
C TRP A 207 -20.37 9.88 -4.01
N THR A 208 -20.58 10.07 -5.32
CA THR A 208 -21.74 10.78 -5.89
C THR A 208 -23.06 10.04 -5.73
N LEU A 209 -23.04 8.73 -5.48
CA LEU A 209 -24.25 7.97 -5.14
C LEU A 209 -24.64 8.13 -3.66
N ASN A 210 -23.74 8.67 -2.83
CA ASN A 210 -23.89 8.72 -1.39
C ASN A 210 -23.92 10.13 -0.80
N PHE A 211 -23.31 11.09 -1.48
CA PHE A 211 -23.09 12.44 -1.00
C PHE A 211 -23.37 13.43 -2.13
N THR A 212 -24.02 14.54 -1.80
CA THR A 212 -24.26 15.64 -2.76
C THR A 212 -23.13 16.67 -2.70
N TRP A 213 -22.42 16.74 -1.58
CA TRP A 213 -21.32 17.68 -1.39
C TRP A 213 -20.11 17.31 -2.26
N ARG A 214 -19.56 18.31 -2.96
CA ARG A 214 -18.44 18.15 -3.90
C ARG A 214 -17.20 18.97 -3.51
N GLY A 215 -17.06 19.34 -2.24
CA GLY A 215 -15.95 20.18 -1.78
C GLY A 215 -16.24 21.67 -1.69
N ALA A 216 -17.32 22.15 -2.33
CA ALA A 216 -17.70 23.56 -2.34
C ALA A 216 -18.60 23.93 -1.16
N GLY A 217 -18.27 25.03 -0.47
CA GLY A 217 -19.05 25.52 0.67
C GLY A 217 -19.01 24.59 1.88
N ALA A 218 -19.88 24.85 2.87
CA ALA A 218 -19.94 24.05 4.08
C ALA A 218 -20.43 22.62 3.79
N PHE A 219 -19.67 21.61 4.22
CA PHE A 219 -20.09 20.21 4.11
C PHE A 219 -21.33 19.97 4.99
N PRO A 220 -22.49 19.57 4.43
CA PRO A 220 -23.74 19.48 5.20
C PRO A 220 -23.64 18.51 6.38
N ASP A 221 -24.11 18.94 7.56
CA ASP A 221 -23.96 18.19 8.80
C ASP A 221 -24.55 16.77 8.75
N ALA A 222 -25.65 16.59 8.02
CA ALA A 222 -26.26 15.27 7.84
C ALA A 222 -25.35 14.32 7.05
N GLU A 223 -24.73 14.82 5.97
CA GLU A 223 -23.77 14.05 5.16
C GLU A 223 -22.48 13.77 5.94
N ARG A 224 -21.97 14.76 6.68
CA ARG A 224 -20.82 14.58 7.58
C ARG A 224 -21.08 13.50 8.63
N ARG A 225 -22.27 13.48 9.25
CA ARG A 225 -22.66 12.40 10.18
C ARG A 225 -22.76 11.05 9.48
N LYS A 226 -23.30 11.01 8.25
CA LYS A 226 -23.34 9.78 7.44
C LYS A 226 -21.93 9.24 7.17
N LEU A 227 -21.01 10.10 6.73
CA LEU A 227 -19.61 9.73 6.48
C LEU A 227 -18.96 9.11 7.71
N ARG A 228 -19.06 9.77 8.87
CA ARG A 228 -18.52 9.25 10.13
C ARG A 228 -19.15 7.92 10.52
N GLY A 229 -20.46 7.78 10.41
CA GLY A 229 -21.16 6.52 10.71
C GLY A 229 -20.72 5.36 9.80
N ILE A 230 -20.41 5.63 8.53
CA ILE A 230 -19.84 4.63 7.62
C ILE A 230 -18.46 4.19 8.10
N VAL A 231 -17.58 5.15 8.39
CA VAL A 231 -16.20 4.86 8.81
C VAL A 231 -16.19 4.11 10.15
N ASP A 232 -16.90 4.62 11.16
CA ASP A 232 -17.02 3.99 12.48
C ASP A 232 -17.55 2.56 12.36
N GLY A 233 -18.59 2.35 11.54
CA GLY A 233 -19.19 1.04 11.31
C GLY A 233 -18.23 0.05 10.64
N ALA A 234 -17.40 0.50 9.69
CA ALA A 234 -16.41 -0.33 9.01
C ALA A 234 -15.25 -0.66 9.96
N HIS A 235 -14.73 0.35 10.65
CA HIS A 235 -13.61 0.22 11.58
C HIS A 235 -13.94 -0.67 12.77
N ALA A 236 -15.16 -0.60 13.31
CA ALA A 236 -15.65 -1.51 14.36
C ALA A 236 -15.59 -3.00 13.96
N ARG A 237 -15.50 -3.28 12.66
CA ARG A 237 -15.43 -4.63 12.09
C ARG A 237 -14.05 -4.97 11.51
N GLY A 238 -13.06 -4.09 11.71
CA GLY A 238 -11.71 -4.24 11.16
C GLY A 238 -11.64 -4.09 9.63
N GLN A 239 -12.62 -3.41 9.03
CA GLN A 239 -12.66 -3.11 7.61
C GLN A 239 -12.18 -1.68 7.38
N ARG A 240 -11.63 -1.41 6.19
CA ARG A 240 -11.16 -0.10 5.76
C ARG A 240 -12.17 0.54 4.81
N VAL A 241 -12.12 1.86 4.63
CA VAL A 241 -13.03 2.62 3.76
C VAL A 241 -12.28 3.33 2.63
N ARG A 242 -12.87 3.33 1.43
CA ARG A 242 -12.45 4.11 0.26
C ARG A 242 -13.69 4.68 -0.45
N PHE A 243 -13.56 5.84 -1.05
CA PHE A 243 -14.57 6.34 -2.00
C PHE A 243 -13.92 6.63 -3.34
N TRP A 244 -14.62 6.31 -4.43
CA TRP A 244 -14.24 6.66 -5.81
C TRP A 244 -15.28 7.62 -6.41
N ALA A 245 -15.02 8.15 -7.60
CA ALA A 245 -15.79 9.26 -8.19
C ALA A 245 -15.89 10.48 -7.25
N THR A 246 -14.82 10.72 -6.48
CA THR A 246 -14.62 11.94 -5.72
C THR A 246 -14.19 13.09 -6.63
N PRO A 247 -14.52 14.35 -6.33
CA PRO A 247 -13.83 15.50 -6.92
C PRO A 247 -12.31 15.34 -6.80
N ASP A 248 -11.61 15.23 -7.93
CA ASP A 248 -10.15 14.99 -7.96
C ASP A 248 -9.36 15.98 -8.82
N GLN A 249 -10.05 16.91 -9.49
CA GLN A 249 -9.39 18.00 -10.20
C GLN A 249 -8.69 18.94 -9.21
N PRO A 250 -7.43 19.36 -9.48
CA PRO A 250 -6.72 20.28 -8.62
C PRO A 250 -7.49 21.56 -8.34
N GLY A 251 -7.72 21.84 -7.05
CA GLY A 251 -8.49 23.00 -6.63
C GLY A 251 -8.95 22.92 -5.17
N PRO A 252 -9.51 24.03 -4.65
CA PRO A 252 -9.92 24.11 -3.25
C PRO A 252 -11.02 23.11 -2.90
N GLU A 253 -11.89 22.73 -3.84
CA GLU A 253 -12.93 21.73 -3.62
C GLU A 253 -12.35 20.34 -3.35
N ARG A 254 -11.35 19.93 -4.13
CA ARG A 254 -10.65 18.65 -3.90
C ARG A 254 -9.91 18.66 -2.58
N ASP A 255 -9.17 19.72 -2.28
CA ASP A 255 -8.42 19.82 -1.04
C ASP A 255 -9.36 19.83 0.19
N ALA A 256 -10.51 20.50 0.10
CA ALA A 256 -11.55 20.47 1.12
C ALA A 256 -12.12 19.05 1.29
N LEU A 257 -12.38 18.33 0.19
CA LEU A 257 -12.83 16.95 0.25
C LEU A 257 -11.80 16.05 0.92
N TRP A 258 -10.54 16.09 0.50
CA TRP A 258 -9.48 15.31 1.12
C TRP A 258 -9.32 15.62 2.61
N ALA A 259 -9.44 16.89 3.02
CA ALA A 259 -9.40 17.27 4.42
C ALA A 259 -10.55 16.64 5.22
N GLU A 260 -11.76 16.61 4.66
CA GLU A 260 -12.92 15.97 5.28
C GLU A 260 -12.79 14.45 5.36
N LEU A 261 -12.26 13.80 4.32
CA LEU A 261 -11.98 12.36 4.33
C LEU A 261 -10.91 12.00 5.37
N VAL A 262 -9.84 12.79 5.49
CA VAL A 262 -8.81 12.61 6.53
C VAL A 262 -9.40 12.83 7.92
N ALA A 263 -10.20 13.89 8.12
CA ALA A 263 -10.83 14.19 9.40
C ALA A 263 -11.86 13.12 9.83
N ALA A 264 -12.47 12.43 8.88
CA ALA A 264 -13.35 11.30 9.12
C ALA A 264 -12.62 9.95 9.22
N ASP A 265 -11.29 9.93 9.15
CA ASP A 265 -10.45 8.73 9.20
C ASP A 265 -10.66 7.72 8.04
N VAL A 266 -11.01 8.21 6.84
CA VAL A 266 -11.08 7.36 5.65
C VAL A 266 -9.69 6.81 5.31
N ASP A 267 -9.63 5.50 5.05
CA ASP A 267 -8.36 4.78 4.94
C ASP A 267 -7.62 5.02 3.63
N HIS A 268 -8.34 5.25 2.53
CA HIS A 268 -7.75 5.46 1.20
C HIS A 268 -8.39 6.65 0.48
N LEU A 269 -7.57 7.65 0.16
CA LEU A 269 -7.90 8.81 -0.67
C LEU A 269 -7.54 8.48 -2.11
N ASN A 270 -8.55 8.46 -2.96
CA ASN A 270 -8.45 8.16 -4.39
C ASN A 270 -7.95 9.39 -5.14
N THR A 271 -6.93 9.24 -6.00
CA THR A 271 -6.47 10.33 -6.88
C THR A 271 -5.73 9.82 -8.11
N ASP A 272 -5.81 10.58 -9.20
CA ASP A 272 -4.92 10.49 -10.36
C ASP A 272 -3.73 11.49 -10.23
N ASP A 273 -3.81 12.49 -9.34
CA ASP A 273 -2.77 13.50 -9.08
C ASP A 273 -1.83 13.06 -7.94
N LEU A 274 -0.88 12.16 -8.27
CA LEU A 274 0.05 11.58 -7.30
C LEU A 274 0.84 12.63 -6.50
N ALA A 275 1.36 13.64 -7.20
CA ALA A 275 2.17 14.70 -6.60
C ALA A 275 1.31 15.63 -5.72
N GLY A 276 0.09 15.96 -6.17
CA GLY A 276 -0.85 16.76 -5.40
C GLY A 276 -1.22 16.11 -4.08
N LEU A 277 -1.58 14.82 -4.10
CA LEU A 277 -1.94 14.11 -2.87
C LEU A 277 -0.73 13.89 -1.93
N GLU A 278 0.47 13.67 -2.48
CA GLU A 278 1.69 13.65 -1.66
C GLU A 278 1.89 14.97 -0.90
N SER A 279 1.84 16.10 -1.62
CA SER A 279 1.97 17.44 -1.04
C SER A 279 0.90 17.72 0.02
N PHE A 280 -0.35 17.36 -0.29
CA PHE A 280 -1.48 17.49 0.62
C PHE A 280 -1.24 16.69 1.92
N LEU A 281 -0.93 15.40 1.83
CA LEU A 281 -0.77 14.55 3.02
C LEU A 281 0.46 14.92 3.86
N ASP A 282 1.54 15.39 3.25
CA ASP A 282 2.72 15.86 3.99
C ASP A 282 2.45 17.15 4.76
N SER A 283 1.60 18.04 4.24
CA SER A 283 1.19 19.26 4.96
C SER A 283 0.20 18.96 6.11
N HIS A 284 -0.71 18.01 5.91
CA HIS A 284 -1.72 17.61 6.91
C HIS A 284 -1.17 16.74 8.05
N ARG A 285 0.04 16.18 7.89
CA ARG A 285 0.76 15.50 8.97
C ARG A 285 1.39 16.44 9.99
N ARG A 286 1.57 17.71 9.63
CA ARG A 286 2.27 18.72 10.44
C ARG A 286 1.32 19.57 11.30
N ALA A 287 0.00 19.40 11.12
CA ALA A 287 -1.04 20.00 11.95
C ALA A 287 -1.49 19.01 13.04
#